data_AF-A0A1F9BCB6-F1
#
_entry.id   AF-A0A1F9BCB6-F1
#
_cell.length_a   1.000
_cell.length_b   1.000
_cell.length_c   1.000
_cell.angle_alpha   90.00
_cell.angle_beta   90.00
_cell.angle_gamma   90.00
#
_symmetry.space_group_name_H-M   'P 1'
#
loop_
_entity.id
_entity.type
_entity.pdbx_description
1 polymer ?
#
loop_
_entity_poly.entity_id
_entity_poly.type
_entity_poly.pdbx_seq_one_letter_code
_entity_poly.pdbx_strand_id
1 'polypeptide(L)' 'MSIRKQVYAEEYLAAHNRELNGHPKYRNDMKYTQVLANGTLIMNTRDKVLTPEDAQVFDEVCKIVDQSYRLIIP' A
#
# COMPACT_ATOMS: atom_id res chain seq x y z
N MET A 1 0.13 22.20 -9.27
CA MET A 1 1.38 21.41 -9.23
C MET A 1 1.32 20.53 -8.00
N SER A 2 0.89 19.27 -8.13
CA SER A 2 0.92 18.34 -6.99
C SER A 2 2.31 17.70 -6.95
N ILE A 3 3.18 18.27 -6.14
CA ILE A 3 4.49 17.69 -5.86
C ILE A 3 4.22 16.43 -5.02
N ARG A 4 4.34 15.24 -5.62
CA ARG A 4 4.25 13.98 -4.88
C ARG A 4 5.35 13.95 -3.82
N LYS A 5 5.00 13.68 -2.56
CA LYS A 5 5.95 13.60 -1.45
C LYS A 5 6.90 12.43 -1.71
N GLN A 6 8.18 12.71 -1.95
CA GLN A 6 9.17 11.66 -2.11
C GLN A 6 9.47 11.02 -0.75
N VAL A 7 9.32 9.71 -0.65
CA VAL A 7 9.47 8.95 0.60
C VAL A 7 10.25 7.67 0.37
N TYR A 8 11.00 7.23 1.38
CA TYR A 8 11.68 5.94 1.37
C TYR A 8 10.71 4.78 1.61
N ALA A 9 11.17 3.55 1.39
CA ALA A 9 10.37 2.32 1.48
C ALA A 9 9.55 2.21 2.78
N GLU A 10 10.13 2.55 3.92
CA GLU A 10 9.44 2.48 5.22
C GLU A 10 8.28 3.48 5.33
N GLU A 11 8.50 4.75 4.95
CA GLU A 11 7.42 5.75 4.93
C GLU A 11 6.38 5.43 3.85
N TYR A 12 6.80 4.92 2.70
CA TYR A 12 5.90 4.49 1.64
C TYR A 12 4.98 3.36 2.11
N LEU A 13 5.54 2.36 2.80
CA LEU A 13 4.77 1.26 3.39
C LEU A 13 3.83 1.72 4.51
N ALA A 14 4.29 2.67 5.33
CA ALA A 14 3.45 3.26 6.37
C ALA A 14 2.25 4.02 5.79
N ALA A 15 2.46 4.76 4.69
CA ALA A 15 1.38 5.44 3.97
C ALA A 15 0.36 4.44 3.42
N HIS A 16 0.82 3.35 2.79
CA HIS A 16 -0.06 2.28 2.30
C HIS A 16 -0.87 1.62 3.41
N ASN A 17 -0.24 1.28 4.54
CA ASN A 17 -0.96 0.70 5.67
C ASN A 17 -1.95 1.68 6.31
N ARG A 18 -1.65 2.98 6.30
CA ARG A 18 -2.55 4.01 6.83
C ARG A 18 -3.81 4.15 5.97
N GLU A 19 -3.64 4.26 4.66
CA GLU A 19 -4.75 4.33 3.72
C GLU A 19 -5.56 3.02 3.70
N LEU A 20 -4.87 1.88 3.79
CA LEU A 20 -5.50 0.56 3.90
C LEU A 20 -6.37 0.44 5.15
N ASN A 21 -5.88 0.88 6.32
CA ASN A 21 -6.65 0.87 7.57
C ASN A 21 -7.86 1.83 7.52
N GLY A 22 -7.75 2.92 6.76
CA GLY A 22 -8.86 3.85 6.51
C GLY A 22 -9.92 3.32 5.54
N HIS A 23 -9.68 2.20 4.86
CA HIS A 23 -10.58 1.70 3.83
C HIS A 23 -11.83 1.02 4.44
N PRO A 24 -13.05 1.26 3.92
CA PRO A 24 -14.28 0.68 4.47
C PRO A 24 -14.33 -0.85 4.40
N LYS A 25 -13.58 -1.44 3.47
CA LYS A 25 -13.41 -2.89 3.31
C LYS A 25 -12.13 -3.42 3.95
N TYR A 26 -11.48 -2.63 4.80
CA TYR A 26 -10.29 -3.06 5.52
C TYR A 26 -10.58 -4.27 6.39
N ARG A 27 -9.75 -5.31 6.26
CA ARG A 27 -9.72 -6.42 7.20
C ARG A 27 -8.47 -6.31 8.05
N ASN A 28 -8.61 -6.59 9.34
CA ASN A 28 -7.51 -6.50 10.30
C ASN A 28 -6.35 -7.48 10.02
N ASP A 29 -6.57 -8.46 9.14
CA ASP A 29 -5.54 -9.39 8.67
C ASP A 29 -4.77 -8.90 7.43
N MET A 30 -5.26 -7.86 6.74
CA MET A 30 -4.63 -7.29 5.56
C MET A 30 -3.56 -6.30 5.97
N LYS A 31 -2.31 -6.56 5.61
CA LYS A 31 -1.21 -5.60 5.87
C LYS A 31 -0.15 -5.66 4.78
N TYR A 32 0.36 -4.50 4.41
CA TYR A 32 1.60 -4.40 3.63
C TYR A 32 2.78 -4.66 4.56
N THR A 33 3.54 -5.72 4.26
CA THR A 33 4.66 -6.17 5.09
C THR A 33 6.01 -5.70 4.56
N GLN A 34 6.14 -5.50 3.25
CA GLN A 34 7.41 -5.08 2.66
C GLN A 34 7.23 -4.27 1.38
N VAL A 35 8.18 -3.39 1.07
CA VAL A 35 8.36 -2.82 -0.27
C VAL A 35 9.65 -3.42 -0.84
N LEU A 36 9.56 -4.02 -2.01
CA LEU A 36 10.72 -4.53 -2.75
C LEU A 36 11.49 -3.36 -3.39
N ALA A 37 12.76 -3.62 -3.71
CA ALA A 37 13.64 -2.64 -4.36
C ALA A 37 13.16 -2.18 -5.75
N ASN A 38 12.23 -2.90 -6.37
CA ASN A 38 11.58 -2.49 -7.63
C ASN A 38 10.29 -1.68 -7.40
N GLY A 39 9.98 -1.33 -6.15
CA GLY A 39 8.75 -0.64 -5.75
C GLY A 39 7.51 -1.52 -5.64
N THR A 40 7.66 -2.84 -5.78
CA THR A 40 6.55 -3.78 -5.57
C THR A 40 6.23 -3.91 -4.08
N LEU A 41 4.97 -3.77 -3.72
CA LEU A 41 4.50 -3.97 -2.35
C LEU A 41 4.15 -5.44 -2.11
N ILE A 42 4.72 -6.01 -1.06
CA ILE A 42 4.35 -7.31 -0.54
C ILE A 42 3.25 -7.11 0.50
N MET A 43 2.11 -7.69 0.20
CA MET A 43 0.99 -7.80 1.13
C MET A 43 0.99 -9.19 1.74
N ASN A 44 0.56 -9.27 2.99
CA ASN A 44 0.34 -10.53 3.67
C ASN A 44 -1.06 -10.51 4.28
N THR A 45 -1.83 -11.56 4.04
CA THR A 45 -3.13 -11.82 4.66
C THR A 45 -3.01 -13.10 5.49
N ARG A 46 -3.76 -13.19 6.59
CA ARG A 46 -3.66 -14.34 7.50
C ARG A 46 -4.04 -15.66 6.82
N ASP A 47 -4.98 -15.60 5.87
CA ASP A 47 -5.48 -16.75 5.12
C ASP A 47 -4.63 -17.09 3.89
N LYS A 48 -3.68 -16.23 3.49
CA LYS A 48 -2.97 -16.31 2.19
C LYS A 48 -3.91 -16.38 0.97
N VAL A 49 -5.20 -16.15 1.17
CA VAL A 49 -6.22 -16.08 0.13
C VAL A 49 -6.55 -14.60 -0.04
N LEU A 50 -6.20 -14.08 -1.21
CA LEU A 50 -6.63 -12.77 -1.67
C LEU A 50 -7.98 -12.95 -2.35
N THR A 51 -9.04 -12.47 -1.71
CA THR A 51 -10.32 -12.41 -2.41
C THR A 51 -10.25 -11.33 -3.50
N PRO A 52 -11.10 -11.40 -4.54
CA PRO A 52 -11.16 -10.35 -5.56
C PRO A 52 -11.45 -8.97 -4.97
N GLU A 53 -12.19 -8.91 -3.86
CA GLU A 53 -12.47 -7.67 -3.15
C GLU A 53 -11.22 -7.13 -2.45
N ASP A 54 -10.45 -8.00 -1.79
CA ASP A 54 -9.18 -7.61 -1.17
C ASP A 54 -8.24 -7.01 -2.23
N ALA A 55 -8.12 -7.65 -3.40
CA ALA A 55 -7.33 -7.15 -4.51
C ALA A 55 -7.77 -5.76 -5.00
N GLN A 56 -9.09 -5.50 -5.04
CA GLN A 56 -9.61 -4.16 -5.38
C GLN A 56 -9.23 -3.11 -4.33
N VAL A 57 -9.38 -3.44 -3.05
CA VAL A 57 -8.98 -2.55 -1.94
C VAL A 57 -7.51 -2.17 -2.05
N PHE A 58 -6.64 -3.15 -2.33
CA PHE A 58 -5.22 -2.90 -2.49
C PHE A 58 -4.91 -2.02 -3.70
N ASP A 59 -5.57 -2.25 -4.84
CA ASP A 59 -5.40 -1.43 -6.04
C ASP A 59 -5.85 0.02 -5.81
N GLU A 60 -6.97 0.23 -5.13
CA GLU A 60 -7.47 1.56 -4.75
C GLU A 60 -6.49 2.28 -3.82
N VAL A 61 -6.00 1.58 -2.79
CA VAL A 61 -5.00 2.12 -1.84
C VAL A 61 -3.71 2.50 -2.57
N CYS A 62 -3.19 1.63 -3.44
CA CYS A 62 -2.00 1.92 -4.23
C CYS A 62 -2.17 3.16 -5.10
N LYS A 63 -3.33 3.34 -5.73
CA LYS A 63 -3.64 4.54 -6.54
C LYS A 63 -3.67 5.81 -5.68
N ILE A 64 -4.29 5.76 -4.51
CA ILE A 64 -4.37 6.90 -3.59
C ILE A 64 -2.97 7.31 -3.12
N VAL A 65 -2.15 6.32 -2.73
CA VAL A 65 -0.79 6.60 -2.26
C VAL A 65 0.10 7.07 -3.41
N ASP A 66 0.01 6.51 -4.61
CA ASP A 66 0.81 6.97 -5.78
C ASP A 66 0.47 8.42 -6.19
N GLN A 67 -0.77 8.86 -5.97
CA GLN A 67 -1.15 10.26 -6.22
C GLN A 67 -0.48 11.24 -5.25
N SER A 68 -0.19 10.82 -4.02
CA SER A 68 0.30 11.68 -2.95
C SER A 68 1.79 11.48 -2.63
N TYR A 69 2.31 10.29 -2.87
CA TYR A 69 3.64 9.84 -2.48
C TYR A 69 4.38 9.26 -3.68
N ARG A 70 5.70 9.42 -3.70
CA ARG A 70 6.58 8.83 -4.70
C ARG A 70 7.67 8.06 -3.99
N LEU A 71 7.77 6.76 -4.24
CA LEU A 71 8.82 5.93 -3.68
C LEU A 71 10.19 6.38 -4.22
N ILE A 72 11.12 6.63 -3.30
CA ILE A 72 12.54 6.81 -3.59
C ILE A 72 13.16 5.42 -3.63
N ILE A 73 13.56 4.99 -4.82
CA ILE A 73 14.38 3.78 -5.02
C ILE A 73 15.83 4.26 -5.14
N PRO A 74 16.72 3.89 -4.19
CA PRO A 74 18.13 4.26 -4.24
C PRO A 74 18.91 3.56 -5.35
#